data_AF-A0A971HV35-F1
#
_entry.id   AF-A0A971HV35-F1
#
_cell.length_a   1.000
_cell.length_b   1.000
_cell.length_c   1.000
_cell.angle_alpha   90.00
_cell.angle_beta   90.00
_cell.angle_gamma   90.00
#
_symmetry.space_group_name_H-M   'P 1'
#
loop_
_entity.id
_entity.type
_entity.pdbx_description
1 polymer ?
#
loop_
_entity_poly.entity_id
_entity_poly.type
_entity_poly.pdbx_seq_one_letter_code
_entity_poly.pdbx_strand_id
1 'polypeptide(L)' 'MANRKRSIVLRCPVTAEERQLIEQKMALLTTRQIGAYHRKMAI' A
#
# COMPACT_ATOMS: atom_id res chain seq x y z
N MET A 1 -19.22 8.07 1.22
CA MET A 1 -19.15 6.60 1.44
C MET A 1 -20.24 5.86 0.65
N ALA A 2 -20.67 6.35 -0.52
CA ALA A 2 -21.78 5.73 -1.28
C ALA A 2 -21.36 4.94 -2.52
N ASN A 3 -20.17 5.17 -3.10
CA ASN A 3 -19.73 4.51 -4.35
C ASN A 3 -18.20 4.25 -4.38
N ARG A 4 -17.63 3.58 -3.37
CA ARG A 4 -16.22 3.17 -3.43
C ARG A 4 -16.11 1.85 -4.20
N LYS A 5 -15.36 1.85 -5.30
CA LYS A 5 -14.96 0.61 -6.02
C LYS A 5 -14.21 -0.40 -5.15
N ARG A 6 -13.61 0.04 -4.03
CA ARG A 6 -12.89 -0.79 -3.06
C ARG A 6 -13.35 -0.44 -1.66
N SER A 7 -14.28 -1.23 -1.13
CA SER A 7 -14.92 -1.03 0.19
C SER A 7 -14.18 -1.72 1.33
N ILE A 8 -13.40 -2.76 1.03
CA ILE A 8 -12.69 -3.56 2.02
C ILE A 8 -11.50 -2.76 2.59
N VAL A 9 -11.44 -2.67 3.92
CA VAL A 9 -10.32 -2.08 4.66
C VAL A 9 -9.38 -3.20 5.08
N LEU A 10 -8.22 -3.29 4.43
CA LEU A 10 -7.13 -4.17 4.85
C LEU A 10 -6.32 -3.48 5.95
N ARG A 11 -6.17 -4.12 7.10
CA ARG A 11 -5.28 -3.66 8.18
C ARG A 11 -4.03 -4.53 8.16
N CYS A 12 -2.91 -3.95 7.72
CA CYS A 12 -1.61 -4.60 7.75
C CYS A 12 -0.75 -3.89 8.81
N PRO A 13 -0.41 -4.54 9.93
CA PRO A 13 0.56 -3.99 10.86
C PRO A 13 1.95 -4.04 10.22
N VAL A 14 2.66 -2.92 10.26
CA VAL A 14 3.99 -2.77 9.65
C VAL A 14 4.90 -2.09 10.66
N THR A 15 6.09 -2.65 10.86
CA THR A 15 7.15 -2.04 11.68
C THR A 15 7.77 -0.83 10.98
N ALA A 16 8.58 -0.05 11.69
CA ALA A 16 9.23 1.13 11.11
C ALA A 16 10.23 0.75 10.00
N GLU A 17 10.99 -0.33 10.20
CA GLU A 17 11.98 -0.83 9.24
C GLU A 17 11.32 -1.31 7.94
N GLU A 18 10.24 -2.10 8.07
CA GLU A 18 9.47 -2.57 6.92
C GLU A 18 8.83 -1.42 6.15
N ARG A 19 8.40 -0.37 6.84
CA ARG A 19 7.84 0.84 6.19
C ARG A 19 8.89 1.54 5.32
N GLN A 20 10.11 1.71 5.81
CA GLN A 20 11.21 2.29 5.02
C GLN A 20 11.52 1.45 3.78
N LEU A 21 11.53 0.13 3.92
CA LEU A 21 11.73 -0.78 2.78
C LEU A 21 10.60 -0.66 1.75
N ILE A 22 9.35 -0.51 2.20
CA ILE A 22 8.20 -0.29 1.31
C ILE A 22 8.35 1.05 0.58
N GLU A 23 8.73 2.12 1.26
CA GLU A 23 8.92 3.44 0.64
C GLU A 23 10.01 3.44 -0.43
N GLN A 24 11.13 2.75 -0.18
CA GLN A 24 12.19 2.56 -1.17
C GLN A 24 11.67 1.79 -2.40
N LYS A 25 10.95 0.69 -2.19
CA LYS A 25 10.37 -0.10 -3.28
C LYS A 25 9.26 0.66 -4.03
N MET A 26 8.54 1.54 -3.35
CA MET A 26 7.52 2.40 -3.96
C MET A 26 8.13 3.43 -4.91
N ALA A 27 9.33 3.94 -4.61
CA ALA A 27 10.05 4.86 -5.48
C ALA A 27 10.42 4.22 -6.82
N LEU A 28 10.81 2.94 -6.80
CA LEU A 28 11.13 2.17 -8.02
C LEU A 28 9.91 1.91 -8.90
N LEU A 29 8.73 1.71 -8.30
CA LEU A 29 7.47 1.42 -8.99
C LEU A 29 6.63 2.67 -9.31
N THR A 30 7.18 3.85 -9.03
CA THR A 30 6.55 5.16 -9.24
C THR A 30 5.16 5.27 -8.59
N THR A 31 4.95 4.56 -7.47
CA THR A 31 3.68 4.55 -6.75
C THR A 31 3.67 5.63 -5.66
N ARG A 32 2.66 6.49 -5.66
CA ARG A 32 2.53 7.60 -4.71
C ARG A 32 1.75 7.26 -3.42
N GLN A 33 1.14 6.06 -3.36
CA GLN A 33 0.27 5.66 -2.25
C GLN A 33 0.56 4.22 -1.83
N ILE A 34 0.80 4.01 -0.53
CA ILE A 34 1.08 2.67 0.06
C ILE A 34 -0.04 1.68 -0.27
N GLY A 35 -1.31 2.12 -0.19
CA GLY A 35 -2.45 1.26 -0.52
C GLY A 35 -2.53 0.86 -2.00
N ALA A 36 -1.93 1.63 -2.91
CA ALA A 36 -1.83 1.25 -4.33
C ALA A 36 -0.67 0.28 -4.56
N TYR A 37 0.45 0.49 -3.87
CA TYR A 37 1.60 -0.41 -3.87
C TYR A 37 1.22 -1.80 -3.33
N HIS A 38 0.58 -1.88 -2.15
CA HIS A 38 0.14 -3.14 -1.56
C HIS A 38 -0.81 -3.93 -2.47
N ARG A 39 -1.76 -3.25 -3.13
CA ARG A 39 -2.68 -3.89 -4.07
C ARG A 39 -2.02 -4.42 -5.35
N LYS A 40 -0.82 -3.95 -5.71
CA LYS A 40 -0.06 -4.47 -6.84
C LYS A 40 0.84 -5.65 -6.45
N MET A 41 1.20 -5.77 -5.17
CA MET A 41 2.20 -6.72 -4.69
C MET A 41 1.62 -7.90 -3.90
N ALA A 42 0.47 -7.71 -3.23
CA ALA A 42 -0.09 -8.67 -2.27
C ALA A 42 -1.46 -9.24 -2.67
N ILE A 43 -2.06 -8.77 -3.77
CA ILE A 43 -3.27 -9.33 -4.41
C ILE A 43 -2.85 -9.77 -5.81
#